data_AF-A0AAW1F2Y5-F1
#
_entry.id   AF-A0AAW1F2Y5-F1
#
_cell.length_a   1.000
_cell.length_b   1.000
_cell.length_c   1.000
_cell.angle_alpha   90.00
_cell.angle_beta   90.00
_cell.angle_gamma   90.00
#
_symmetry.space_group_name_H-M   'P 1'
#
loop_
_entity.id
_entity.type
_entity.pdbx_description
1 polymer ?
#
loop_
_entity_poly.entity_id
_entity_poly.type
_entity_poly.pdbx_seq_one_letter_code
_entity_poly.pdbx_strand_id
1 'polypeptide(L)'
;MFFSFAWITGPSFDSNPIDCFFQGLVGACGISVLCHLMRIYNLIQTCSDSETETESKQSSFSASSLLRGNWIIVLQFWFLTVLLSLVGLRVSSLIVLEFSLRAVSAWASAGLDAKGRGLDLLLIQCQFSLGCSLTCTLDFLHQGALHSSFSLFLAAALSWALASASHSVWRHVARLYPLHSRERYCGKCITLLASGHTILASLQRAVVLAFAIAAVASTATVYDHFLSQENALKFWTPLTLCYTMLVFYIQEDQQRQTGREALLQTVVMRLGGLLVLMLMMGHWSDVLHVLISFLGEAVCLLPSQDLLKAALKEGSRP
;
A
#
# COMPACT_ATOMS: atom_id res chain seq x y z
N MET A 1 -12.50 -40.99 0.79
CA MET A 1 -13.17 -39.97 1.61
C MET A 1 -12.44 -38.62 1.43
N PHE A 2 -12.68 -37.95 0.29
CA PHE A 2 -12.23 -36.58 0.04
C PHE A 2 -13.49 -35.74 -0.13
N PHE A 3 -14.07 -35.29 0.98
CA PHE A 3 -15.21 -34.39 0.98
C PHE A 3 -14.84 -33.09 1.70
N SER A 4 -15.17 -31.98 1.03
CA SER A 4 -15.49 -30.67 1.62
C SER A 4 -14.35 -29.75 2.06
N PHE A 5 -13.56 -29.28 1.09
CA PHE A 5 -13.04 -27.90 1.11
C PHE A 5 -13.84 -26.95 0.22
N ALA A 6 -14.96 -27.41 -0.35
CA ALA A 6 -15.84 -26.62 -1.22
C ALA A 6 -16.46 -25.37 -0.55
N TRP A 7 -16.52 -25.31 0.79
CA TRP A 7 -17.04 -24.15 1.52
C TRP A 7 -15.97 -23.07 1.76
N ILE A 8 -14.68 -23.42 1.76
CA ILE A 8 -13.59 -22.41 1.82
C ILE A 8 -13.32 -21.82 0.43
N THR A 9 -13.65 -22.56 -0.62
CA THR A 9 -13.48 -22.17 -2.02
C THR A 9 -14.78 -21.60 -2.59
N GLY A 10 -15.02 -20.30 -2.39
CA GLY A 10 -16.03 -19.58 -3.15
C GLY A 10 -15.76 -19.62 -4.67
N PRO A 11 -16.70 -19.14 -5.51
CA PRO A 11 -16.67 -19.25 -6.98
C PRO A 11 -15.54 -18.46 -7.68
N SER A 12 -14.53 -18.01 -6.95
CA SER A 12 -13.41 -17.18 -7.44
C SER A 12 -12.13 -17.98 -7.72
N PHE A 13 -12.13 -19.30 -7.50
CA PHE A 13 -10.99 -20.19 -7.76
C PHE A 13 -11.03 -20.87 -9.14
N ASP A 14 -11.75 -20.32 -10.12
CA ASP A 14 -11.59 -20.74 -11.54
C ASP A 14 -10.26 -20.24 -12.14
N SER A 15 -9.56 -19.35 -11.44
CA SER A 15 -8.23 -18.85 -11.82
C SER A 15 -7.12 -19.83 -11.40
N ASN A 16 -6.17 -20.06 -12.31
CA ASN A 16 -5.02 -20.92 -12.06
C ASN A 16 -4.25 -20.41 -10.82
N PRO A 17 -3.93 -21.24 -9.81
CA PRO A 17 -3.24 -20.81 -8.58
C PRO A 17 -1.90 -20.11 -8.87
N ILE A 18 -1.27 -20.45 -10.01
CA ILE A 18 -0.05 -19.81 -10.50
C ILE A 18 -0.30 -18.35 -10.87
N ASP A 19 -1.43 -18.04 -11.49
CA ASP A 19 -1.79 -16.68 -11.89
C ASP A 19 -2.09 -15.81 -10.66
N CYS A 20 -2.79 -16.35 -9.66
CA CYS A 20 -3.01 -15.69 -8.36
C CYS A 20 -1.67 -15.43 -7.63
N PHE A 21 -0.72 -16.37 -7.72
CA PHE A 21 0.62 -16.20 -7.17
C PHE A 21 1.36 -15.04 -7.86
N PHE A 22 1.35 -14.99 -9.20
CA PHE A 22 2.00 -13.90 -9.93
C PHE A 22 1.35 -12.54 -9.68
N GLN A 23 0.03 -12.47 -9.59
CA GLN A 23 -0.68 -11.24 -9.21
C GLN A 23 -0.24 -10.75 -7.82
N GLY A 24 -0.22 -11.64 -6.82
CA GLY A 24 0.25 -11.28 -5.48
C GLY A 24 1.72 -10.87 -5.44
N LEU A 25 2.56 -11.48 -6.28
CA LEU A 25 3.97 -11.12 -6.42
C LEU A 25 4.13 -9.70 -7.00
N VAL A 26 3.35 -9.34 -8.02
CA VAL A 26 3.35 -7.97 -8.56
C VAL A 26 2.91 -6.96 -7.51
N GLY A 27 1.84 -7.26 -6.78
CA GLY A 27 1.36 -6.40 -5.69
C GLY A 27 2.42 -6.19 -4.60
N ALA A 28 3.06 -7.26 -4.12
CA ALA A 28 4.13 -7.19 -3.13
C ALA A 28 5.37 -6.43 -3.65
N CYS A 29 5.72 -6.59 -4.92
CA CYS A 29 6.77 -5.80 -5.58
C CYS A 29 6.42 -4.31 -5.58
N GLY A 30 5.18 -3.93 -5.91
CA GLY A 30 4.72 -2.54 -5.86
C GLY A 30 4.85 -1.92 -4.47
N ILE A 31 4.45 -2.67 -3.43
CA ILE A 31 4.59 -2.25 -2.03
C ILE A 31 6.06 -2.06 -1.65
N SER A 32 6.92 -2.99 -2.05
CA SER A 32 8.35 -2.94 -1.79
C SER A 32 9.01 -1.72 -2.45
N VAL A 33 8.67 -1.43 -3.71
CA VAL A 33 9.16 -0.25 -4.44
C VAL A 33 8.73 1.04 -3.73
N LEU A 34 7.44 1.15 -3.37
CA LEU A 34 6.91 2.30 -2.64
C LEU A 34 7.65 2.50 -1.31
N CYS A 35 7.82 1.44 -0.53
CA CYS A 35 8.53 1.48 0.76
C CYS A 35 9.99 1.92 0.61
N HIS A 36 10.73 1.34 -0.35
CA HIS A 36 12.14 1.68 -0.57
C HIS A 36 12.31 3.14 -1.02
N LEU A 37 11.46 3.62 -1.93
CA LEU A 37 11.51 5.00 -2.41
C LEU A 37 11.14 6.01 -1.31
N MET A 38 10.13 5.72 -0.48
CA MET A 38 9.81 6.56 0.68
C MET A 38 10.96 6.62 1.69
N ARG A 39 11.67 5.50 1.92
CA ARG A 39 12.85 5.46 2.80
C ARG A 39 14.01 6.27 2.23
N ILE A 40 14.25 6.18 0.91
CA ILE A 40 15.24 6.98 0.20
C ILE A 40 14.93 8.48 0.37
N TYR A 41 13.67 8.88 0.13
CA TYR A 41 13.23 10.28 0.26
C TYR A 41 13.46 10.82 1.67
N ASN A 42 12.98 10.11 2.70
CA ASN A 42 13.17 10.51 4.10
C ASN A 42 14.65 10.63 4.49
N LEU A 43 15.50 9.73 4.00
CA LEU A 43 16.93 9.76 4.27
C LEU A 43 17.61 10.97 3.62
N ILE A 44 17.25 11.29 2.37
CA ILE A 44 17.73 12.51 1.70
C ILE A 44 17.29 13.75 2.48
N GLN A 45 16.01 13.85 2.82
CA GLN A 45 15.45 14.99 3.55
C GLN A 45 16.17 15.20 4.89
N THR A 46 16.38 14.12 5.66
CA THR A 46 17.09 14.18 6.95
C THR A 46 18.54 14.65 6.79
N CYS A 47 19.23 14.23 5.73
CA CYS A 47 20.61 14.66 5.47
C CYS A 47 20.69 16.12 5.02
N SER A 48 19.79 16.58 4.15
CA SER A 48 19.73 17.98 3.72
C SER A 48 19.47 18.92 4.89
N ASP A 49 18.61 18.53 5.83
CA ASP A 49 18.36 19.30 7.05
C ASP A 49 19.57 19.34 7.99
N SER A 50 20.39 18.28 8.03
CA SER A 50 21.57 18.23 8.89
C SER A 50 22.75 19.09 8.42
N GLU A 51 22.71 19.62 7.21
CA GLU A 51 23.73 20.55 6.70
C GLU A 51 23.56 21.98 7.25
N THR A 52 22.44 22.29 7.95
CA THR A 52 22.17 23.60 8.56
C THR A 52 22.39 23.66 10.07
N GLU A 53 22.53 22.52 10.76
CA GLU A 53 22.82 22.44 12.20
C GLU A 53 24.15 21.72 12.44
N THR A 54 25.15 22.47 12.91
CA THR A 54 26.46 21.94 13.28
C THR A 54 26.37 20.88 14.39
N GLU A 55 26.90 19.70 14.07
CA GLU A 55 27.45 18.67 14.96
C GLU A 55 26.58 18.02 16.05
N SER A 56 26.80 16.71 16.19
CA SER A 56 26.42 15.84 17.31
C SER A 56 25.01 15.22 17.34
N LYS A 57 24.66 14.41 16.33
CA LYS A 57 23.77 13.23 16.52
C LYS A 57 23.82 12.20 15.38
N GLN A 58 24.89 12.20 14.58
CA GLN A 58 25.01 11.37 13.38
C GLN A 58 25.57 9.96 13.66
N SER A 59 25.08 9.27 14.69
CA SER A 59 25.64 7.98 15.12
C SER A 59 24.62 7.02 15.77
N SER A 60 23.32 7.11 15.45
CA SER A 60 22.33 6.21 16.07
C SER A 60 21.25 5.63 15.14
N PHE A 61 21.23 5.94 13.84
CA PHE A 61 20.51 5.12 12.85
C PHE A 61 21.39 3.96 12.41
N SER A 62 21.60 3.07 13.38
CA SER A 62 22.61 2.03 13.40
C SER A 62 22.60 1.10 12.17
N ALA A 63 23.76 1.04 11.51
CA ALA A 63 24.13 0.00 10.55
C ALA A 63 24.05 -1.43 11.11
N SER A 64 23.85 -1.63 12.43
CA SER A 64 23.68 -2.94 13.06
C SER A 64 22.28 -3.56 12.89
N SER A 65 21.24 -2.77 12.55
CA SER A 65 19.88 -3.28 12.25
C SER A 65 19.75 -3.81 10.81
N LEU A 66 20.68 -3.45 9.93
CA LEU A 66 20.64 -3.70 8.48
C LEU A 66 20.90 -5.17 8.08
N LEU A 67 21.71 -5.92 8.83
CA LEU A 67 22.06 -7.32 8.51
C LEU A 67 21.08 -8.34 9.08
N ARG A 68 20.63 -8.17 10.34
CA ARG A 68 19.59 -9.02 10.95
C ARG A 68 18.21 -8.74 10.33
N GLY A 69 18.00 -7.52 9.82
CA GLY A 69 16.78 -7.11 9.13
C GLY A 69 16.60 -7.69 7.72
N ASN A 70 17.67 -8.10 7.02
CA ASN A 70 17.56 -8.51 5.61
C ASN A 70 16.71 -9.78 5.44
N TRP A 71 16.85 -10.77 6.32
CA TRP A 71 16.00 -11.97 6.31
C TRP A 71 14.56 -11.69 6.70
N ILE A 72 14.33 -10.76 7.63
CA ILE A 72 12.98 -10.34 8.05
C ILE A 72 12.27 -9.64 6.91
N ILE A 73 12.96 -8.76 6.17
CA ILE A 73 12.42 -8.06 4.99
C ILE A 73 12.05 -9.07 3.89
N VAL A 74 12.92 -10.08 3.65
CA VAL A 74 12.63 -11.14 2.68
C VAL A 74 11.43 -11.98 3.14
N LEU A 75 11.38 -12.40 4.40
CA LEU A 75 10.26 -13.17 4.95
C LEU A 75 8.95 -12.38 4.86
N GLN A 76 8.99 -11.10 5.20
CA GLN A 76 7.85 -10.21 5.12
C GLN A 76 7.36 -10.04 3.68
N PHE A 77 8.29 -9.88 2.72
CA PHE A 77 7.95 -9.80 1.30
C PHE A 77 7.20 -11.06 0.85
N TRP A 78 7.73 -12.25 1.16
CA TRP A 78 7.10 -13.52 0.81
C TRP A 78 5.75 -13.71 1.51
N PHE A 79 5.67 -13.33 2.78
CA PHE A 79 4.42 -13.39 3.52
C PHE A 79 3.36 -12.47 2.90
N LEU A 80 3.74 -11.26 2.49
CA LEU A 80 2.86 -10.30 1.83
C LEU A 80 2.43 -10.80 0.44
N THR A 81 3.33 -11.40 -0.34
CA THR A 81 2.99 -12.08 -1.60
C THR A 81 1.92 -13.13 -1.38
N VAL A 82 2.10 -14.01 -0.40
CA VAL A 82 1.12 -15.05 -0.06
C VAL A 82 -0.21 -14.41 0.32
N LEU A 83 -0.23 -13.43 1.22
CA LEU A 83 -1.48 -12.77 1.62
C LEU A 83 -2.21 -12.14 0.43
N LEU A 84 -1.52 -11.38 -0.43
CA LEU A 84 -2.14 -10.78 -1.61
C LEU A 84 -2.66 -11.82 -2.61
N SER A 85 -1.99 -12.97 -2.74
CA SER A 85 -2.46 -14.08 -3.56
C SER A 85 -3.69 -14.79 -2.99
N LEU A 86 -3.89 -14.76 -1.67
CA LEU A 86 -5.08 -15.31 -1.02
C LEU A 86 -6.26 -14.33 -0.96
N VAL A 87 -6.01 -13.02 -1.03
CA VAL A 87 -7.09 -12.02 -0.98
C VAL A 87 -7.93 -12.13 -2.25
N GLY A 88 -9.21 -12.45 -2.09
CA GLY A 88 -10.14 -12.51 -3.21
C GLY A 88 -10.39 -11.15 -3.86
N LEU A 89 -10.64 -11.17 -5.17
CA LEU A 89 -10.86 -9.98 -6.00
C LEU A 89 -11.96 -9.06 -5.44
N ARG A 90 -13.08 -9.63 -4.96
CA ARG A 90 -14.20 -8.86 -4.39
C ARG A 90 -13.78 -8.01 -3.18
N VAL A 91 -13.04 -8.60 -2.26
CA VAL A 91 -12.55 -7.90 -1.06
C VAL A 91 -11.46 -6.89 -1.44
N SER A 92 -10.57 -7.26 -2.36
CA SER A 92 -9.56 -6.36 -2.92
C SER A 92 -10.19 -5.09 -3.51
N SER A 93 -11.25 -5.24 -4.31
CA SER A 93 -11.98 -4.12 -4.92
C SER A 93 -12.66 -3.21 -3.90
N LEU A 94 -13.24 -3.77 -2.83
CA LEU A 94 -13.80 -2.99 -1.73
C LEU A 94 -12.74 -2.17 -0.99
N ILE A 95 -11.57 -2.77 -0.73
CA ILE A 95 -10.44 -2.09 -0.08
C ILE A 95 -9.94 -0.94 -0.97
N VAL A 96 -9.84 -1.15 -2.28
CA VAL A 96 -9.42 -0.11 -3.24
C VAL A 96 -10.42 1.03 -3.29
N LEU A 97 -11.72 0.72 -3.39
CA LEU A 97 -12.77 1.74 -3.47
C LEU A 97 -12.84 2.57 -2.19
N GLU A 98 -12.82 1.90 -1.04
CA GLU A 98 -12.81 2.54 0.27
C GLU A 98 -11.58 3.45 0.42
N PHE A 99 -10.38 2.99 0.01
CA PHE A 99 -9.17 3.81 0.11
C PHE A 99 -9.25 5.04 -0.80
N SER A 100 -9.73 4.84 -2.03
CA SER A 100 -9.86 5.90 -3.03
C SER A 100 -10.82 6.98 -2.56
N LEU A 101 -11.94 6.57 -1.97
CA LEU A 101 -12.90 7.47 -1.38
C LEU A 101 -12.31 8.26 -0.20
N ARG A 102 -11.57 7.60 0.71
CA ARG A 102 -10.83 8.27 1.79
C ARG A 102 -9.81 9.27 1.26
N ALA A 103 -9.07 8.92 0.21
CA ALA A 103 -8.08 9.80 -0.38
C ALA A 103 -8.72 11.05 -0.99
N VAL A 104 -9.85 10.89 -1.70
CA VAL A 104 -10.61 12.00 -2.26
C VAL A 104 -11.23 12.87 -1.16
N SER A 105 -11.77 12.27 -0.09
CA SER A 105 -12.34 13.03 1.03
C SER A 105 -11.26 13.80 1.78
N ALA A 106 -10.11 13.18 2.06
CA ALA A 106 -8.98 13.85 2.69
C ALA A 106 -8.47 15.01 1.83
N TRP A 107 -8.40 14.82 0.50
CA TRP A 107 -7.98 15.88 -0.42
C TRP A 107 -9.01 17.03 -0.49
N ALA A 108 -10.30 16.70 -0.48
CA ALA A 108 -11.38 17.70 -0.46
C ALA A 108 -11.41 18.50 0.85
N SER A 109 -11.20 17.85 1.99
CA SER A 109 -11.22 18.49 3.32
C SER A 109 -9.95 19.29 3.63
N ALA A 110 -8.78 18.87 3.15
CA ALA A 110 -7.51 19.50 3.47
C ALA A 110 -7.26 20.83 2.74
N GLY A 111 -8.05 21.17 1.72
CA GLY A 111 -7.80 22.34 0.87
C GLY A 111 -6.43 22.28 0.18
N LEU A 112 -6.09 23.28 -0.64
CA LEU A 112 -4.82 23.27 -1.41
C LEU A 112 -3.54 23.40 -0.55
N ASP A 113 -3.66 23.67 0.75
CA ASP A 113 -2.59 24.27 1.57
C ASP A 113 -1.88 23.30 2.54
N ALA A 114 -2.40 22.09 2.80
CA ALA A 114 -1.78 21.09 3.68
C ALA A 114 -1.01 19.98 2.92
N LYS A 115 -0.51 20.30 1.73
CA LYS A 115 -0.07 19.34 0.69
C LYS A 115 1.08 18.40 1.06
N GLY A 116 1.93 18.70 2.04
CA GLY A 116 3.07 17.85 2.40
C GLY A 116 2.68 16.71 3.34
N ARG A 117 2.32 17.06 4.57
CA ARG A 117 2.11 16.13 5.69
C ARG A 117 0.98 15.13 5.49
N GLY A 118 -0.14 15.59 4.91
CA GLY A 118 -1.30 14.71 4.66
C GLY A 118 -1.01 13.64 3.61
N LEU A 119 -0.25 14.01 2.57
CA LEU A 119 0.08 13.10 1.47
C LEU A 119 1.09 12.02 1.89
N ASP A 120 2.07 12.36 2.72
CA ASP A 120 3.04 11.36 3.20
C ASP A 120 2.38 10.32 4.11
N LEU A 121 1.43 10.73 4.95
CA LEU A 121 0.66 9.82 5.78
C LEU A 121 -0.23 8.90 4.93
N LEU A 122 -0.87 9.45 3.88
CA LEU A 122 -1.65 8.68 2.91
C LEU A 122 -0.78 7.66 2.16
N LEU A 123 0.44 8.02 1.77
CA LEU A 123 1.38 7.10 1.11
C LEU A 123 1.82 5.95 2.05
N ILE A 124 1.98 6.22 3.34
CA ILE A 124 2.30 5.18 4.33
C ILE A 124 1.10 4.24 4.51
N GLN A 125 -0.12 4.77 4.60
CA GLN A 125 -1.34 3.97 4.77
C GLN A 125 -1.74 3.21 3.50
N CYS A 126 -1.40 3.72 2.31
CA CYS A 126 -1.85 3.11 1.06
C CYS A 126 -1.12 1.81 0.70
N GLN A 127 -0.06 1.41 1.42
CA GLN A 127 0.79 0.28 1.06
C GLN A 127 -0.02 -0.98 0.71
N PHE A 128 -0.79 -1.50 1.66
CA PHE A 128 -1.58 -2.72 1.40
C PHE A 128 -2.65 -2.49 0.32
N SER A 129 -3.37 -1.37 0.38
CA SER A 129 -4.37 -0.97 -0.62
C SER A 129 -3.78 -0.84 -2.04
N LEU A 130 -2.52 -0.44 -2.17
CA LEU A 130 -1.80 -0.33 -3.44
C LEU A 130 -1.52 -1.72 -4.01
N GLY A 131 -1.15 -2.67 -3.15
CA GLY A 131 -1.04 -4.07 -3.52
C GLY A 131 -2.35 -4.62 -4.10
N CYS A 132 -3.46 -4.40 -3.39
CA CYS A 132 -4.82 -4.73 -3.83
C CYS A 132 -5.22 -4.01 -5.14
N SER A 133 -4.80 -2.76 -5.31
CA SER A 133 -5.04 -1.97 -6.53
C SER A 133 -4.34 -2.58 -7.75
N LEU A 134 -3.07 -2.99 -7.60
CA LEU A 134 -2.31 -3.63 -8.66
C LEU A 134 -2.88 -5.01 -9.02
N THR A 135 -3.28 -5.82 -8.03
CA THR A 135 -3.90 -7.13 -8.29
C THR A 135 -5.24 -6.98 -9.02
N CYS A 136 -6.12 -6.06 -8.58
CA CYS A 136 -7.39 -5.77 -9.27
C CYS A 136 -7.18 -5.28 -10.71
N THR A 137 -6.19 -4.40 -10.93
CA THR A 137 -5.89 -3.88 -12.27
C THR A 137 -5.37 -4.97 -13.19
N LEU A 138 -4.50 -5.85 -12.70
CA LEU A 138 -3.99 -6.96 -13.48
C LEU A 138 -5.11 -7.93 -13.84
N ASP A 139 -5.97 -8.27 -12.89
CA ASP A 139 -7.12 -9.15 -13.15
C ASP A 139 -8.00 -8.58 -14.25
N PHE A 140 -8.41 -7.31 -14.12
CA PHE A 140 -9.24 -6.62 -15.12
C PHE A 140 -8.59 -6.55 -16.51
N LEU A 141 -7.28 -6.27 -16.59
CA LEU A 141 -6.56 -6.20 -17.88
C LEU A 141 -6.39 -7.57 -18.54
N HIS A 142 -6.39 -8.66 -17.76
CA HIS A 142 -6.17 -10.01 -18.26
C HIS A 142 -7.47 -10.78 -18.51
N GLN A 143 -8.62 -10.26 -18.08
CA GLN A 143 -9.94 -10.79 -18.42
C GLN A 143 -10.09 -10.84 -19.96
N GLY A 144 -10.17 -12.05 -20.51
CA GLY A 144 -10.36 -12.29 -21.96
C GLY A 144 -9.09 -12.44 -22.80
N ALA A 145 -7.88 -12.45 -22.21
CA ALA A 145 -6.62 -12.61 -22.95
C ALA A 145 -6.27 -14.08 -23.23
N LEU A 146 -5.95 -14.42 -24.50
CA LEU A 146 -5.59 -15.78 -24.94
C LEU A 146 -4.30 -16.34 -24.30
N HIS A 147 -3.38 -15.47 -23.87
CA HIS A 147 -2.08 -15.83 -23.26
C HIS A 147 -1.89 -15.15 -21.89
N SER A 148 -2.94 -15.09 -21.09
CA SER A 148 -2.97 -14.39 -19.79
C SER A 148 -1.81 -14.75 -18.85
N SER A 149 -1.47 -16.04 -18.72
CA SER A 149 -0.43 -16.49 -17.78
C SER A 149 0.99 -16.03 -18.19
N PHE A 150 1.29 -15.90 -19.49
CA PHE A 150 2.60 -15.41 -19.95
C PHE A 150 2.76 -13.91 -19.74
N SER A 151 1.70 -13.13 -19.99
CA SER A 151 1.73 -11.69 -19.72
C SER A 151 1.79 -11.42 -18.22
N LEU A 152 1.12 -12.23 -17.38
CA LEU A 152 1.27 -12.17 -15.93
C LEU A 152 2.68 -12.52 -15.46
N PHE A 153 3.29 -13.57 -16.02
CA PHE A 153 4.68 -13.91 -15.73
C PHE A 153 5.63 -12.77 -16.10
N LEU A 154 5.45 -12.17 -17.28
CA LEU A 154 6.26 -11.03 -17.72
C LEU A 154 6.08 -9.82 -16.80
N ALA A 155 4.83 -9.50 -16.42
CA ALA A 155 4.53 -8.44 -15.47
C ALA A 155 5.23 -8.71 -14.12
N ALA A 156 5.12 -9.93 -13.60
CA ALA A 156 5.80 -10.35 -12.38
C ALA A 156 7.33 -10.23 -12.46
N ALA A 157 7.93 -10.65 -13.58
CA ALA A 157 9.38 -10.55 -13.80
C ALA A 157 9.84 -9.09 -13.86
N LEU A 158 9.11 -8.22 -14.56
CA LEU A 158 9.40 -6.79 -14.64
C LEU A 158 9.23 -6.09 -13.29
N SER A 159 8.16 -6.41 -12.55
CA SER A 159 7.92 -5.89 -11.21
C SER A 159 9.01 -6.33 -10.23
N TRP A 160 9.45 -7.59 -10.32
CA TRP A 160 10.57 -8.10 -9.53
C TRP A 160 11.88 -7.40 -9.87
N ALA A 161 12.16 -7.21 -11.16
CA ALA A 161 13.34 -6.47 -11.61
C ALA A 161 13.33 -5.03 -11.04
N LEU A 162 12.18 -4.35 -11.09
CA LEU A 162 12.02 -3.01 -10.53
C LEU A 162 12.18 -2.99 -8.99
N ALA A 163 11.61 -3.95 -8.29
CA ALA A 163 11.79 -4.12 -6.85
C ALA A 163 13.26 -4.37 -6.50
N SER A 164 13.97 -5.19 -7.28
CA SER A 164 15.39 -5.46 -7.09
C SER A 164 16.26 -4.21 -7.33
N ALA A 165 15.92 -3.41 -8.34
CA ALA A 165 16.61 -2.17 -8.67
C ALA A 165 16.41 -1.14 -7.56
N SER A 166 15.17 -0.93 -7.09
CA SER A 166 14.87 -0.03 -5.97
C SER A 166 15.57 -0.46 -4.68
N HIS A 167 15.60 -1.76 -4.37
CA HIS A 167 16.33 -2.28 -3.22
C HIS A 167 17.86 -2.10 -3.35
N SER A 168 18.40 -2.23 -4.56
CA SER A 168 19.82 -1.97 -4.84
C SER A 168 20.18 -0.50 -4.63
N VAL A 169 19.35 0.41 -5.15
CA VAL A 169 19.50 1.86 -4.93
C VAL A 169 19.39 2.18 -3.45
N TRP A 170 18.38 1.66 -2.74
CA TRP A 170 18.24 1.86 -1.31
C TRP A 170 19.47 1.40 -0.53
N ARG A 171 19.98 0.18 -0.78
CA ARG A 171 21.20 -0.32 -0.11
C ARG A 171 22.42 0.54 -0.40
N HIS A 172 22.54 1.04 -1.62
CA HIS A 172 23.63 1.94 -2.00
C HIS A 172 23.54 3.27 -1.25
N VAL A 173 22.36 3.90 -1.26
CA VAL A 173 22.11 5.18 -0.60
C VAL A 173 22.27 5.03 0.93
N ALA A 174 21.65 4.03 1.54
CA ALA A 174 21.74 3.81 2.99
C ALA A 174 23.17 3.59 3.51
N ARG A 175 24.10 3.08 2.68
CA ARG A 175 25.50 2.84 3.08
C ARG A 175 26.44 3.99 2.73
N LEU A 176 26.25 4.59 1.55
CA LEU A 176 27.28 5.46 0.93
C LEU A 176 26.82 6.89 0.74
N TYR A 177 25.53 7.20 0.91
CA TYR A 177 25.03 8.57 0.78
C TYR A 177 25.76 9.59 1.66
N PRO A 178 26.05 9.37 2.96
CA PRO A 178 26.71 10.39 3.78
C PRO A 178 28.17 10.65 3.38
N LEU A 179 28.83 9.68 2.74
CA LEU A 179 30.22 9.80 2.27
C LEU A 179 30.25 10.45 0.87
N HIS A 180 29.36 10.02 -0.02
CA HIS A 180 29.35 10.45 -1.41
C HIS A 180 28.66 11.79 -1.65
N SER A 181 27.75 12.24 -0.76
CA SER A 181 27.11 13.56 -0.88
C SER A 181 28.14 14.69 -0.82
N ARG A 182 29.18 14.51 0.00
CA ARG A 182 30.22 15.52 0.24
C ARG A 182 31.24 15.60 -0.89
N GLU A 183 31.54 14.48 -1.54
CA GLU A 183 32.61 14.39 -2.54
C GLU A 183 32.12 14.34 -4.01
N ARG A 184 30.81 14.19 -4.27
CA ARG A 184 30.18 14.22 -5.62
C ARG A 184 30.83 13.30 -6.68
N TYR A 185 31.40 12.16 -6.29
CA TYR A 185 32.03 11.21 -7.25
C TYR A 185 31.11 10.08 -7.76
N CYS A 186 29.89 9.94 -7.24
CA CYS A 186 28.98 8.86 -7.65
C CYS A 186 27.80 9.37 -8.48
N GLY A 187 27.71 8.96 -9.75
CA GLY A 187 26.60 9.32 -10.64
C GLY A 187 25.22 8.97 -10.08
N LYS A 188 25.06 7.83 -9.39
CA LYS A 188 23.78 7.44 -8.77
C LYS A 188 23.34 8.40 -7.67
N CYS A 189 24.26 8.80 -6.79
CA CYS A 189 23.99 9.77 -5.72
C CYS A 189 23.76 11.18 -6.28
N ILE A 190 24.50 11.58 -7.32
CA ILE A 190 24.32 12.87 -8.00
C ILE A 190 22.95 12.94 -8.67
N THR A 191 22.54 11.90 -9.39
CA THR A 191 21.20 11.83 -9.99
C THR A 191 20.12 11.88 -8.92
N LEU A 192 20.28 11.16 -7.80
CA LEU A 192 19.32 11.25 -6.68
C LEU A 192 19.28 12.64 -6.04
N LEU A 193 20.42 13.31 -5.88
CA LEU A 193 20.48 14.66 -5.32
C LEU A 193 19.80 15.67 -6.26
N ALA A 194 20.04 15.54 -7.57
CA ALA A 194 19.41 16.39 -8.58
C ALA A 194 17.90 16.14 -8.76
N SER A 195 17.44 14.92 -8.47
CA SER A 195 16.03 14.51 -8.62
C SER A 195 15.28 14.31 -7.30
N GLY A 196 15.89 14.65 -6.15
CA GLY A 196 15.33 14.33 -4.82
C GLY A 196 13.89 14.82 -4.64
N HIS A 197 13.61 16.07 -5.04
CA HIS A 197 12.28 16.66 -4.97
C HIS A 197 11.29 16.09 -6.00
N THR A 198 11.76 15.55 -7.14
CA THR A 198 10.89 14.97 -8.17
C THR A 198 10.55 13.51 -7.90
N ILE A 199 11.33 12.80 -7.07
CA ILE A 199 11.05 11.40 -6.69
C ILE A 199 9.71 11.29 -5.95
N LEU A 200 9.46 12.13 -4.93
CA LEU A 200 8.18 12.06 -4.20
C LEU A 200 7.00 12.46 -5.08
N ALA A 201 7.15 13.54 -5.86
CA ALA A 201 6.09 14.00 -6.76
C ALA A 201 5.76 12.97 -7.86
N SER A 202 6.77 12.30 -8.43
CA SER A 202 6.56 11.24 -9.41
C SER A 202 5.94 9.99 -8.79
N LEU A 203 6.34 9.62 -7.56
CA LEU A 203 5.76 8.52 -6.80
C LEU A 203 4.28 8.76 -6.49
N GLN A 204 3.94 9.97 -6.02
CA GLN A 204 2.56 10.38 -5.79
C GLN A 204 1.72 10.27 -7.08
N ARG A 205 2.22 10.80 -8.20
CA ARG A 205 1.52 10.69 -9.49
C ARG A 205 1.31 9.24 -9.92
N ALA A 206 2.31 8.38 -9.75
CA ALA A 206 2.22 6.96 -10.07
C ALA A 206 1.19 6.24 -9.20
N VAL A 207 1.18 6.52 -7.89
CA VAL A 207 0.18 5.96 -6.95
C VAL A 207 -1.22 6.43 -7.31
N VAL A 208 -1.42 7.73 -7.58
CA VAL A 208 -2.72 8.28 -8.02
C VAL A 208 -3.20 7.61 -9.30
N LEU A 209 -2.31 7.44 -10.29
CA LEU A 209 -2.64 6.76 -11.54
C LEU A 209 -3.05 5.29 -11.29
N ALA A 210 -2.30 4.58 -10.46
CA ALA A 210 -2.60 3.19 -10.11
C ALA A 210 -3.98 3.07 -9.44
N PHE A 211 -4.29 3.93 -8.46
CA PHE A 211 -5.61 3.95 -7.83
C PHE A 211 -6.72 4.40 -8.78
N ALA A 212 -6.48 5.32 -9.71
CA ALA A 212 -7.48 5.73 -10.70
C ALA A 212 -7.87 4.56 -11.62
N ILE A 213 -6.89 3.83 -12.16
CA ILE A 213 -7.14 2.65 -13.00
C ILE A 213 -7.82 1.55 -12.17
N ALA A 214 -7.32 1.30 -10.96
CA ALA A 214 -7.88 0.28 -10.10
C ALA A 214 -9.29 0.62 -9.60
N ALA A 215 -9.65 1.89 -9.45
CA ALA A 215 -11.01 2.31 -9.11
C ALA A 215 -11.99 1.97 -10.24
N VAL A 216 -11.59 2.14 -11.50
CA VAL A 216 -12.38 1.71 -12.67
C VAL A 216 -12.54 0.19 -12.67
N ALA A 217 -11.44 -0.56 -12.51
CA ALA A 217 -11.47 -2.02 -12.43
C ALA A 217 -12.32 -2.54 -11.24
N SER A 218 -12.19 -1.89 -10.08
CA SER A 218 -12.92 -2.24 -8.86
C SER A 218 -14.41 -1.94 -8.98
N THR A 219 -14.77 -0.85 -9.67
CA THR A 219 -16.18 -0.53 -9.92
C THR A 219 -16.82 -1.54 -10.88
N ALA A 220 -16.09 -1.93 -11.93
CA ALA A 220 -16.57 -2.96 -12.88
C ALA A 220 -16.77 -4.32 -12.21
N THR A 221 -15.80 -4.76 -11.40
CA THR A 221 -15.89 -6.02 -10.65
C THR A 221 -16.99 -6.01 -9.60
N VAL A 222 -17.16 -4.91 -8.85
CA VAL A 222 -18.27 -4.75 -7.89
C VAL A 222 -19.62 -4.75 -8.61
N TYR A 223 -19.72 -4.09 -9.76
CA TYR A 223 -20.94 -4.08 -10.56
C TYR A 223 -21.34 -5.49 -11.00
N ASP A 224 -20.39 -6.24 -11.56
CA ASP A 224 -20.65 -7.60 -12.04
C ASP A 224 -21.00 -8.58 -10.90
N HIS A 225 -20.30 -8.48 -9.77
CA HIS A 225 -20.42 -9.46 -8.67
C HIS A 225 -21.50 -9.14 -7.62
N PHE A 226 -21.85 -7.86 -7.41
CA PHE A 226 -22.84 -7.45 -6.39
C PHE A 226 -24.13 -6.86 -6.98
N LEU A 227 -24.08 -6.16 -8.12
CA LEU A 227 -25.26 -5.50 -8.73
C LEU A 227 -26.04 -6.40 -9.70
N SER A 228 -25.45 -7.52 -10.15
CA SER A 228 -26.11 -8.57 -10.92
C SER A 228 -27.21 -9.31 -10.11
N GLN A 229 -27.12 -9.33 -8.78
CA GLN A 229 -28.20 -9.77 -7.89
C GLN A 229 -29.21 -8.61 -7.71
N GLU A 230 -30.51 -8.88 -7.88
CA GLU A 230 -31.66 -7.93 -7.88
C GLU A 230 -31.80 -6.96 -6.68
N ASN A 231 -30.82 -6.87 -5.78
CA ASN A 231 -30.87 -6.11 -4.53
C ASN A 231 -29.80 -5.00 -4.42
N ALA A 232 -29.53 -4.29 -5.52
CA ALA A 232 -28.60 -3.15 -5.57
C ALA A 232 -28.81 -2.13 -4.44
N LEU A 233 -30.06 -1.79 -4.11
CA LEU A 233 -30.38 -0.83 -3.06
C LEU A 233 -30.03 -1.31 -1.65
N LYS A 234 -30.06 -2.62 -1.41
CA LYS A 234 -29.72 -3.20 -0.10
C LYS A 234 -28.22 -3.13 0.16
N PHE A 235 -27.37 -3.17 -0.86
CA PHE A 235 -25.90 -3.05 -0.74
C PHE A 235 -25.43 -1.60 -0.60
N TRP A 236 -26.03 -0.68 -1.36
CA TRP A 236 -25.65 0.73 -1.35
C TRP A 236 -25.99 1.44 -0.03
N THR A 237 -27.03 1.04 0.69
CA THR A 237 -27.43 1.69 1.94
C THR A 237 -26.45 1.42 3.11
N PRO A 238 -26.03 0.17 3.40
CA PRO A 238 -24.97 -0.11 4.37
C PRO A 238 -23.60 0.41 3.95
N LEU A 239 -23.27 0.39 2.65
CA LEU A 239 -22.01 0.93 2.14
C LEU A 239 -21.93 2.45 2.34
N THR A 240 -23.00 3.17 1.99
CA THR A 240 -23.08 4.63 2.21
C THR A 240 -23.15 4.97 3.70
N LEU A 241 -23.82 4.16 4.53
CA LEU A 241 -23.88 4.36 5.98
C LEU A 241 -22.52 4.08 6.66
N CYS A 242 -21.82 3.02 6.27
CA CYS A 242 -20.48 2.73 6.77
C CYS A 242 -19.48 3.81 6.31
N TYR A 243 -19.62 4.29 5.09
CA TYR A 243 -18.77 5.34 4.54
C TYR A 243 -19.03 6.70 5.19
N THR A 244 -20.28 7.07 5.43
CA THR A 244 -20.64 8.32 6.16
C THR A 244 -20.16 8.29 7.60
N MET A 245 -20.26 7.14 8.30
CA MET A 245 -19.70 6.97 9.64
C MET A 245 -18.18 7.05 9.66
N LEU A 246 -17.50 6.46 8.67
CA LEU A 246 -16.04 6.52 8.55
C LEU A 246 -15.57 7.96 8.27
N VAL A 247 -16.25 8.68 7.36
CA VAL A 247 -15.92 10.08 7.04
C VAL A 247 -16.14 10.98 8.26
N PHE A 248 -17.26 10.80 8.99
CA PHE A 248 -17.54 11.55 10.20
C PHE A 248 -16.49 11.28 11.28
N TYR A 249 -16.12 10.01 11.50
CA TYR A 249 -15.08 9.64 12.44
C TYR A 249 -13.71 10.21 12.06
N ILE A 250 -13.31 10.13 10.79
CA ILE A 250 -12.02 10.67 10.30
C ILE A 250 -11.96 12.20 10.48
N GLN A 251 -13.09 12.89 10.28
CA GLN A 251 -13.20 14.33 10.52
C GLN A 251 -13.07 14.67 12.01
N GLU A 252 -13.62 13.83 12.90
CA GLU A 252 -13.54 14.01 14.35
C GLU A 252 -12.14 13.67 14.91
N ASP A 253 -11.46 12.66 14.35
CA ASP A 253 -10.17 12.17 14.83
C ASP A 253 -8.98 13.04 14.35
N GLN A 254 -9.11 13.71 13.19
CA GLN A 254 -8.17 14.75 12.73
C GLN A 254 -7.98 15.88 13.76
N GLN A 255 -8.99 16.12 14.61
CA GLN A 255 -8.98 17.20 15.61
C GLN A 255 -8.30 16.79 16.93
N ARG A 256 -8.11 15.48 17.23
CA ARG A 256 -7.93 15.04 18.63
C ARG A 256 -6.73 14.16 18.98
N GLN A 257 -6.05 13.45 18.06
CA GLN A 257 -5.07 12.42 18.52
C GLN A 257 -3.69 12.36 17.83
N THR A 258 -2.74 11.89 18.64
CA THR A 258 -1.30 11.78 18.37
C THR A 258 -0.99 10.53 17.53
N GLY A 259 -0.99 10.70 16.22
CA GLY A 259 -0.10 10.05 15.22
C GLY A 259 -0.10 8.51 15.05
N ARG A 260 0.04 7.70 16.10
CA ARG A 260 0.22 6.23 16.00
C ARG A 260 -1.03 5.46 16.42
N GLU A 261 -1.63 5.84 17.54
CA GLU A 261 -2.85 5.21 18.04
C GLU A 261 -4.04 5.50 17.12
N ALA A 262 -4.13 6.74 16.63
CA ALA A 262 -5.11 7.15 15.63
C ALA A 262 -5.02 6.33 14.32
N LEU A 263 -3.81 5.97 13.87
CA LEU A 263 -3.65 5.17 12.64
C LEU A 263 -4.09 3.73 12.82
N LEU A 264 -3.75 3.10 13.95
CA LEU A 264 -4.21 1.74 14.26
C LEU A 264 -5.72 1.70 14.48
N GLN A 265 -6.28 2.70 15.17
CA GLN A 265 -7.73 2.85 15.31
C GLN A 265 -8.41 3.03 13.95
N THR A 266 -7.83 3.84 13.06
CA THR A 266 -8.35 4.04 11.70
C THR A 266 -8.37 2.72 10.92
N VAL A 267 -7.30 1.91 10.97
CA VAL A 267 -7.27 0.59 10.30
C VAL A 267 -8.30 -0.37 10.89
N VAL A 268 -8.41 -0.45 12.22
CA VAL A 268 -9.39 -1.31 12.89
C VAL A 268 -10.82 -0.89 12.54
N MET A 269 -11.13 0.41 12.54
CA MET A 269 -12.46 0.92 12.22
C MET A 269 -12.79 0.71 10.74
N ARG A 270 -11.82 0.94 9.85
CA ARG A 270 -11.93 0.68 8.41
C ARG A 270 -12.28 -0.78 8.13
N LEU A 271 -11.42 -1.68 8.57
CA LEU A 271 -11.58 -3.09 8.27
C LEU A 271 -12.72 -3.72 9.06
N GLY A 272 -13.02 -3.20 10.25
CA GLY A 272 -14.22 -3.54 11.01
C GLY A 272 -15.49 -3.15 10.26
N GLY A 273 -15.53 -1.98 9.63
CA GLY A 273 -16.62 -1.54 8.77
C GLY A 273 -16.81 -2.46 7.55
N LEU A 274 -15.71 -2.79 6.86
CA LEU A 274 -15.73 -3.76 5.76
C LEU A 274 -16.15 -5.17 6.22
N LEU A 275 -15.73 -5.59 7.41
CA LEU A 275 -16.10 -6.87 8.01
C LEU A 275 -17.60 -6.93 8.28
N VAL A 276 -18.18 -5.89 8.88
CA VAL A 276 -19.63 -5.79 9.11
C VAL A 276 -20.38 -5.80 7.77
N LEU A 277 -19.88 -5.10 6.76
CA LEU A 277 -20.47 -5.08 5.43
C LEU A 277 -20.46 -6.47 4.77
N MET A 278 -19.35 -7.21 4.89
CA MET A 278 -19.25 -8.58 4.39
C MET A 278 -20.02 -9.60 5.23
N LEU A 279 -20.22 -9.37 6.53
CA LEU A 279 -21.11 -10.20 7.34
C LEU A 279 -22.59 -10.00 6.95
N MET A 280 -22.95 -8.80 6.51
CA MET A 280 -24.32 -8.47 6.11
C MET A 280 -24.66 -8.94 4.68
N MET A 281 -23.68 -8.94 3.77
CA MET A 281 -23.92 -9.15 2.34
C MET A 281 -23.01 -10.17 1.65
N GLY A 282 -21.96 -10.63 2.32
CA GLY A 282 -20.92 -11.48 1.74
C GLY A 282 -21.11 -12.96 2.02
N HIS A 283 -20.32 -13.78 1.33
CA HIS A 283 -20.18 -15.19 1.66
C HIS A 283 -19.21 -15.35 2.83
N TRP A 284 -19.29 -16.47 3.57
CA TRP A 284 -18.33 -16.79 4.63
C TRP A 284 -16.87 -16.80 4.15
N SER A 285 -16.62 -17.10 2.87
CA SER A 285 -15.29 -16.99 2.25
C SER A 285 -14.79 -15.54 2.20
N ASP A 286 -15.68 -14.58 1.97
CA ASP A 286 -15.32 -13.17 1.91
C ASP A 286 -14.95 -12.62 3.28
N VAL A 287 -15.60 -13.11 4.35
CA VAL A 287 -15.25 -12.79 5.74
C VAL A 287 -13.81 -13.23 6.07
N LEU A 288 -13.41 -14.43 5.62
CA LEU A 288 -12.04 -14.91 5.75
C LEU A 288 -11.06 -14.03 4.98
N HIS A 289 -11.41 -13.61 3.75
CA HIS A 289 -10.58 -12.72 2.95
C HIS A 289 -10.39 -11.34 3.62
N VAL A 290 -11.41 -10.79 4.28
CA VAL A 290 -11.27 -9.56 5.08
C VAL A 290 -10.31 -9.74 6.26
N LEU A 291 -10.35 -10.89 6.93
CA LEU A 291 -9.40 -11.20 8.02
C LEU A 291 -7.96 -11.35 7.49
N ILE A 292 -7.78 -11.95 6.32
CA ILE A 292 -6.48 -12.04 5.65
C ILE A 292 -5.98 -10.63 5.28
N SER A 293 -6.86 -9.74 4.81
CA SER A 293 -6.54 -8.34 4.57
C SER A 293 -6.12 -7.60 5.85
N PHE A 294 -6.72 -7.93 7.00
CA PHE A 294 -6.32 -7.36 8.30
C PHE A 294 -4.87 -7.67 8.63
N LEU A 295 -4.48 -8.93 8.43
CA LEU A 295 -3.13 -9.38 8.65
C LEU A 295 -2.15 -8.72 7.67
N GLY A 296 -2.57 -8.51 6.43
CA GLY A 296 -1.79 -7.80 5.42
C GLY A 296 -1.53 -6.34 5.76
N GLU A 297 -2.54 -5.60 6.20
CA GLU A 297 -2.38 -4.22 6.66
C GLU A 297 -1.46 -4.13 7.88
N ALA A 298 -1.63 -5.02 8.86
CA ALA A 298 -0.77 -5.08 10.03
C ALA A 298 0.71 -5.33 9.66
N VAL A 299 0.95 -6.24 8.71
CA VAL A 299 2.30 -6.54 8.22
C VAL A 299 2.93 -5.38 7.46
N CYS A 300 2.15 -4.57 6.73
CA CYS A 300 2.66 -3.35 6.09
C CYS A 300 2.96 -2.23 7.10
N LEU A 301 2.18 -2.13 8.19
CA LEU A 301 2.33 -1.09 9.21
C LEU A 301 3.49 -1.33 10.18
N LEU A 302 3.81 -2.59 10.51
CA LEU A 302 4.88 -2.90 11.48
C LEU A 302 6.27 -2.33 11.09
N PRO A 303 6.74 -2.47 9.85
CA PRO A 303 8.08 -2.01 9.42
C PRO A 303 8.09 -0.60 8.82
N SER A 304 6.92 0.02 8.62
CA SER A 304 6.80 1.44 8.26
C SER A 304 6.78 2.36 9.49
N GLN A 305 6.93 1.82 10.71
CA GLN A 305 7.04 2.59 11.95
C GLN A 305 8.16 3.63 11.93
N ASP A 306 9.27 3.35 11.25
CA ASP A 306 10.38 4.29 11.12
C ASP A 306 10.01 5.48 10.23
N LEU A 307 9.27 5.22 9.14
CA LEU A 307 8.74 6.26 8.25
C LEU A 307 7.67 7.11 8.95
N LEU A 308 6.81 6.47 9.73
CA LEU A 308 5.79 7.15 10.51
C LEU A 308 6.41 8.08 11.56
N LYS A 309 7.45 7.63 12.27
CA LYS A 309 8.19 8.48 13.22
C LYS A 309 8.86 9.67 12.53
N ALA A 310 9.39 9.47 11.33
CA ALA A 310 10.00 10.55 10.54
C ALA A 310 8.95 11.61 10.13
N ALA A 311 7.83 11.17 9.54
CA ALA A 311 6.74 12.05 9.10
C ALA A 311 6.10 12.83 10.28
N LEU A 312 5.99 12.21 11.46
CA LEU A 312 5.49 12.87 12.66
C LEU A 312 6.48 13.88 13.25
N LYS A 313 7.79 13.62 13.14
CA LYS A 313 8.84 14.51 13.66
C LYS A 313 8.95 15.81 12.84
N GLU A 314 8.74 15.72 11.53
CA GLU A 314 8.74 16.90 10.64
C GLU A 314 7.59 17.88 10.98
N GLY A 315 6.44 17.37 11.44
CA GLY A 315 5.31 18.19 11.89
C GLY A 315 5.44 18.82 13.28
N SER A 316 6.57 18.65 13.98
CA SER A 316 6.84 19.23 15.30
C SER A 316 7.92 20.31 15.28
N ARG A 317 8.45 20.65 14.10
CA ARG A 317 9.35 21.80 13.94
C ARG A 317 8.48 23.07 13.78
N PRO A 318 8.68 24.10 14.62
CA PRO A 318 7.93 25.35 14.56
C PRO A 318 8.22 26.15 13.29
#